data_AF-A0A2M7P1U7-F1
#
_entry.id   AF-A0A2M7P1U7-F1
#
_cell.length_a   1.000
_cell.length_b   1.000
_cell.length_c   1.000
_cell.angle_alpha   90.00
_cell.angle_beta   90.00
_cell.angle_gamma   90.00
#
_symmetry.space_group_name_H-M   'P 1'
#
loop_
_entity.id
_entity.type
_entity.pdbx_description
1 polymer ?
#
loop_
_entity_poly.entity_id
_entity_poly.type
_entity_poly.pdbx_seq_one_letter_code
_entity_poly.pdbx_strand_id
1 'polypeptide(L)'
;RVRCGIDQFGQKAAGTVAYVKIKPAGGTVTKGRALGTIEAGKYIGPVKSPVHGTILEVNQDVLSSPSLINTDSYGTGWLILIEASNLQKDIIDLKHGEEEVSAWLEADYKKYEAEGLFAEKEKE
;
A
#
# COMPACT_ATOMS: atom_id res chain seq x y z
N ARG A 1 -16.54 5.96 -3.37
CA ARG A 1 -15.59 5.85 -2.24
C ARG A 1 -14.57 4.78 -2.58
N VAL A 2 -13.30 4.99 -2.29
CA VAL A 2 -12.19 4.08 -2.62
C VAL A 2 -11.46 3.73 -1.34
N ARG A 3 -11.34 2.44 -1.03
CA ARG A 3 -10.58 1.96 0.12
C ARG A 3 -9.17 1.59 -0.35
N CYS A 4 -8.16 2.14 0.30
CA CYS A 4 -6.77 1.98 -0.10
C CYS A 4 -5.96 1.35 1.02
N GLY A 5 -5.00 0.50 0.64
CA GLY A 5 -4.07 -0.18 1.53
C GLY A 5 -2.82 -0.61 0.77
N ILE A 6 -2.01 -1.45 1.41
CA ILE A 6 -0.87 -2.11 0.78
C ILE A 6 -1.31 -3.54 0.49
N ASP A 7 -1.01 -4.05 -0.70
CA ASP A 7 -1.34 -5.43 -1.05
C ASP A 7 -0.41 -6.45 -0.35
N GLN A 8 -0.75 -7.73 -0.46
CA GLN A 8 0.00 -8.81 0.21
C GLN A 8 1.45 -8.92 -0.29
N PHE A 9 1.71 -8.59 -1.55
CA PHE A 9 3.05 -8.63 -2.11
C PHE A 9 3.89 -7.47 -1.62
N GLY A 10 3.34 -6.24 -1.66
CA GLY A 10 3.99 -5.04 -1.16
C GLY A 10 4.38 -5.13 0.31
N GLN A 11 3.50 -5.68 1.17
CA GLN A 11 3.84 -5.84 2.60
C GLN A 11 4.94 -6.88 2.82
N LYS A 12 4.96 -8.00 2.06
CA LYS A 12 6.03 -9.00 2.17
C LYS A 12 7.36 -8.43 1.71
N ALA A 13 7.37 -7.67 0.63
CA ALA A 13 8.53 -6.98 0.10
C ALA A 13 9.07 -5.95 1.09
N ALA A 14 8.18 -5.18 1.73
CA ALA A 14 8.54 -4.20 2.76
C ALA A 14 9.00 -4.84 4.08
N GLY A 15 8.58 -6.07 4.36
CA GLY A 15 8.82 -6.77 5.62
C GLY A 15 7.86 -6.34 6.73
N THR A 16 8.19 -6.67 7.98
CA THR A 16 7.37 -6.33 9.14
C THR A 16 7.20 -4.82 9.25
N VAL A 17 5.96 -4.33 9.16
CA VAL A 17 5.63 -2.91 9.27
C VAL A 17 5.68 -2.51 10.74
N ALA A 18 6.55 -1.56 11.07
CA ALA A 18 6.76 -1.07 12.42
C ALA A 18 6.01 0.24 12.67
N TYR A 19 5.84 1.08 11.65
CA TYR A 19 5.20 2.38 11.80
C TYR A 19 4.52 2.85 10.51
N VAL A 20 3.42 3.58 10.67
CA VAL A 20 2.62 4.12 9.57
C VAL A 20 2.22 5.55 9.92
N LYS A 21 2.48 6.48 9.00
CA LYS A 21 2.03 7.87 9.11
C LYS A 21 1.24 8.26 7.88
N ILE A 22 -0.02 8.61 8.06
CA ILE A 22 -0.91 9.02 6.96
C ILE A 22 -1.38 10.46 7.18
N LYS A 23 -1.72 11.14 6.09
CA LYS A 23 -2.46 12.41 6.15
C LYS A 23 -3.79 12.22 6.89
N PRO A 24 -4.24 13.21 7.69
CA PRO A 24 -5.49 13.11 8.44
C PRO A 24 -6.72 13.15 7.52
N ALA A 25 -7.87 12.73 8.05
CA ALA A 25 -9.17 12.92 7.41
C ALA A 25 -9.43 14.42 7.11
N GLY A 26 -10.12 14.69 6.01
CA GLY A 26 -10.28 16.02 5.43
C GLY A 26 -9.09 16.49 4.57
N GLY A 27 -7.94 15.79 4.63
CA GLY A 27 -6.78 16.07 3.78
C GLY A 27 -7.01 15.70 2.32
N THR A 28 -6.38 16.43 1.40
CA THR A 28 -6.41 16.13 -0.03
C THR A 28 -5.25 15.21 -0.45
N VAL A 29 -5.56 14.32 -1.40
CA VAL A 29 -4.62 13.39 -2.02
C VAL A 29 -4.63 13.55 -3.52
N THR A 30 -3.45 13.38 -4.11
CA THR A 30 -3.21 13.50 -5.55
C THR A 30 -2.65 12.18 -6.03
N LYS A 31 -3.18 11.64 -7.13
CA LYS A 31 -2.69 10.40 -7.72
C LYS A 31 -1.17 10.45 -7.93
N GLY A 32 -0.49 9.35 -7.59
CA GLY A 32 0.96 9.21 -7.70
C GLY A 32 1.79 10.00 -6.68
N ARG A 33 1.16 10.86 -5.86
CA ARG A 33 1.82 11.59 -4.77
C ARG A 33 1.64 10.89 -3.44
N ALA A 34 2.52 11.19 -2.49
CA ALA A 34 2.46 10.60 -1.16
C ALA A 34 1.15 10.96 -0.42
N LEU A 35 0.44 9.93 0.04
CA LEU A 35 -0.65 10.04 1.02
C LEU A 35 -0.13 9.84 2.45
N GLY A 36 1.05 9.25 2.59
CA GLY A 36 1.68 8.92 3.86
C GLY A 36 3.04 8.25 3.65
N THR A 37 3.62 7.75 4.74
CA THR A 37 4.91 7.06 4.79
C THR A 37 4.75 5.81 5.65
N ILE A 38 5.40 4.73 5.24
CA ILE A 38 5.56 3.52 6.05
C ILE A 38 7.01 3.28 6.39
N GLU A 39 7.20 2.67 7.55
CA GLU A 39 8.48 2.16 8.01
C GLU A 39 8.31 0.68 8.32
N ALA A 40 9.06 -0.14 7.62
CA ALA A 40 9.06 -1.57 7.73
C ALA A 40 10.50 -2.10 7.72
N GLY A 41 10.69 -3.34 8.17
CA GLY A 41 12.03 -3.91 8.38
C GLY A 41 12.94 -3.90 7.15
N LYS A 42 12.39 -3.86 5.94
CA LYS A 42 13.15 -3.83 4.67
C LYS A 42 12.91 -2.57 3.84
N TYR A 43 11.97 -1.70 4.22
CA TYR A 43 11.57 -0.54 3.43
C TYR A 43 11.13 0.63 4.29
N ILE A 44 11.61 1.83 3.94
CA ILE A 44 11.13 3.10 4.49
C ILE A 44 10.83 4.01 3.32
N GLY A 45 9.58 4.45 3.19
CA GLY A 45 9.23 5.32 2.07
C GLY A 45 7.77 5.67 1.92
N PRO A 46 7.45 6.49 0.90
CA PRO A 46 6.13 7.05 0.74
C PRO A 46 5.12 6.02 0.20
N VAL A 47 3.95 5.98 0.82
CA VAL A 47 2.76 5.34 0.24
C VAL A 47 2.11 6.35 -0.70
N LYS A 48 1.95 5.98 -1.97
CA LYS A 48 1.38 6.86 -3.00
C LYS A 48 -0.13 6.66 -3.10
N SER A 49 -0.87 7.74 -3.36
CA SER A 49 -2.30 7.65 -3.62
C SER A 49 -2.56 7.08 -5.01
N PRO A 50 -3.47 6.10 -5.16
CA PRO A 50 -3.87 5.58 -6.47
C PRO A 50 -4.84 6.53 -7.21
N VAL A 51 -5.51 7.44 -6.49
CA VAL A 51 -6.54 8.34 -7.03
C VAL A 51 -6.40 9.76 -6.49
N HIS A 52 -7.02 10.73 -7.16
CA HIS A 52 -7.23 12.07 -6.65
C HIS A 52 -8.48 12.11 -5.76
N GLY A 53 -8.44 12.83 -4.64
CA GLY A 53 -9.60 12.92 -3.76
C GLY A 53 -9.34 13.54 -2.40
N THR A 54 -10.33 13.36 -1.53
CA THR A 54 -10.29 13.77 -0.12
C THR A 54 -10.33 12.54 0.77
N ILE A 55 -9.50 12.50 1.80
CA ILE A 55 -9.50 11.43 2.80
C ILE A 55 -10.76 11.59 3.66
N LEU A 56 -11.64 10.59 3.61
CA LEU A 56 -12.83 10.52 4.46
C LEU A 56 -12.49 9.94 5.83
N GLU A 57 -11.67 8.89 5.84
CA GLU A 57 -11.38 8.12 7.05
C GLU A 57 -9.95 7.58 7.00
N VAL A 58 -9.32 7.52 8.17
CA VAL A 58 -8.01 6.89 8.39
C VAL A 58 -8.20 5.79 9.41
N ASN A 59 -7.74 4.59 9.10
CA ASN A 59 -7.85 3.44 9.97
C ASN A 59 -6.97 3.62 11.22
N GLN A 60 -7.59 3.95 12.35
CA GLN A 60 -6.89 4.16 13.62
C GLN A 60 -6.32 2.85 14.19
N ASP A 61 -6.93 1.71 13.87
CA ASP A 61 -6.44 0.41 14.34
C ASP A 61 -5.07 0.10 13.74
N VAL A 62 -4.84 0.44 12.47
CA VAL A 62 -3.53 0.26 11.82
C VAL A 62 -2.49 1.25 12.34
N LEU A 63 -2.88 2.48 12.67
CA LEU A 63 -1.96 3.43 13.30
C LEU A 63 -1.51 2.96 14.70
N SER A 64 -2.41 2.28 15.42
CA SER A 64 -2.14 1.71 16.74
C SER A 64 -1.42 0.34 16.66
N SER A 65 -1.73 -0.44 15.63
CA SER A 65 -1.20 -1.78 15.39
C SER A 65 -0.81 -1.95 13.90
N PRO A 66 0.37 -1.46 13.49
CA PRO A 66 0.85 -1.56 12.11
C PRO A 66 0.95 -2.99 11.57
N SER A 67 1.11 -3.98 12.45
CA SER A 67 1.17 -5.41 12.10
C SER A 67 -0.09 -5.91 11.39
N LEU A 68 -1.23 -5.22 11.52
CA LEU A 68 -2.46 -5.54 10.80
C LEU A 68 -2.26 -5.53 9.28
N ILE A 69 -1.35 -4.70 8.77
CA ILE A 69 -0.98 -4.68 7.34
C ILE A 69 -0.32 -6.00 6.94
N ASN A 70 0.51 -6.57 7.80
CA ASN A 70 1.20 -7.82 7.53
C ASN A 70 0.26 -9.04 7.68
N THR A 71 -0.70 -9.00 8.61
CA THR A 71 -1.60 -10.13 8.89
C THR A 71 -2.82 -10.19 7.96
N ASP A 72 -3.43 -9.04 7.65
CA ASP A 72 -4.67 -8.98 6.87
C ASP A 72 -4.73 -7.70 6.03
N SER A 73 -3.89 -7.64 5.00
CA SER A 73 -3.68 -6.47 4.15
C SER A 73 -4.94 -5.95 3.44
N TYR A 74 -5.88 -6.84 3.11
CA TYR A 74 -7.12 -6.49 2.41
C TYR A 74 -8.34 -6.36 3.34
N GLY A 75 -8.36 -7.05 4.47
CA GLY A 75 -9.39 -6.92 5.50
C GLY A 75 -9.04 -5.81 6.47
N THR A 76 -8.58 -6.12 7.69
CA THR A 76 -8.39 -5.13 8.77
C THR A 76 -7.21 -4.17 8.54
N GLY A 77 -6.26 -4.51 7.68
CA GLY A 77 -5.03 -3.76 7.38
C GLY A 77 -5.17 -2.61 6.36
N TRP A 78 -6.38 -2.25 5.98
CA TRP A 78 -6.62 -1.07 5.13
C TRP A 78 -6.13 0.23 5.78
N LEU A 79 -5.69 1.20 4.99
CA LEU A 79 -5.09 2.44 5.50
C LEU A 79 -6.09 3.59 5.56
N ILE A 80 -6.74 3.87 4.43
CA ILE A 80 -7.60 5.05 4.27
C ILE A 80 -8.80 4.79 3.37
N LEU A 81 -9.83 5.60 3.57
CA LEU A 81 -10.99 5.72 2.69
C LEU A 81 -10.94 7.08 2.01
N ILE A 82 -11.01 7.09 0.68
CA ILE A 82 -10.96 8.30 -0.15
C ILE A 82 -12.30 8.53 -0.84
N GLU A 83 -12.77 9.77 -0.81
CA GLU A 83 -13.75 10.27 -1.76
C GLU A 83 -13.02 10.70 -3.03
N ALA A 84 -13.04 9.85 -4.05
CA ALA A 84 -12.34 10.10 -5.30
C ALA A 84 -13.03 11.22 -6.08
N SER A 85 -12.27 12.24 -6.49
CA SER A 85 -12.79 13.37 -7.26
C SER A 85 -13.02 13.02 -8.74
N ASN A 86 -12.24 12.08 -9.30
CA ASN A 86 -12.39 11.65 -10.68
C ASN A 86 -12.05 10.16 -10.87
N LEU A 87 -12.83 9.29 -10.22
CA LEU A 87 -12.56 7.86 -10.22
C LEU A 87 -12.44 7.25 -11.62
N GLN A 88 -13.33 7.65 -12.55
CA GLN A 88 -13.33 7.06 -13.90
C GLN A 88 -12.04 7.32 -14.66
N LYS A 89 -11.39 8.47 -14.48
CA LYS A 89 -10.10 8.75 -15.10
C LYS A 89 -8.95 8.09 -14.33
N ASP A 90 -9.05 8.06 -13.01
CA ASP A 90 -7.94 7.64 -12.16
C ASP A 90 -7.70 6.13 -12.16
N ILE A 91 -8.67 5.33 -12.58
CA ILE A 91 -8.51 3.86 -12.60
C ILE A 91 -8.00 3.31 -13.94
N ILE A 92 -8.01 4.11 -15.01
CA ILE A 92 -7.76 3.63 -16.39
C ILE A 92 -6.36 3.01 -16.54
N ASP A 93 -5.36 3.60 -15.89
CA ASP A 93 -3.95 3.18 -15.93
C ASP A 93 -3.54 2.37 -14.68
N LEU A 94 -4.48 2.04 -13.80
CA LEU A 94 -4.20 1.13 -12.70
C LEU A 94 -4.31 -0.32 -13.19
N LYS A 95 -3.40 -1.16 -12.70
CA LYS A 95 -3.42 -2.58 -13.01
C LYS A 95 -4.69 -3.21 -12.45
N HIS A 96 -5.46 -3.90 -13.29
CA HIS A 96 -6.74 -4.47 -12.91
C HIS A 96 -7.09 -5.74 -13.69
N GLY A 97 -7.89 -6.60 -13.07
CA GLY A 97 -8.24 -7.91 -13.63
C GLY A 97 -7.18 -8.96 -13.35
N GLU A 98 -7.62 -10.21 -13.26
CA GLU A 98 -6.79 -11.33 -12.81
C GLU A 98 -5.56 -11.55 -13.69
N GLU A 99 -5.74 -11.55 -15.02
CA GLU A 99 -4.67 -11.84 -15.97
C GLU A 99 -3.57 -10.76 -15.95
N GLU A 100 -3.95 -9.48 -16.03
CA GLU A 100 -2.99 -8.38 -16.04
C GLU A 100 -2.23 -8.28 -14.70
N VAL A 101 -2.95 -8.41 -13.59
CA VAL A 101 -2.35 -8.33 -12.25
C VAL A 101 -1.41 -9.51 -12.02
N SER A 102 -1.79 -10.73 -12.42
CA SER A 102 -0.94 -11.91 -12.26
C SER A 102 0.33 -11.82 -13.10
N ALA A 103 0.22 -11.41 -14.37
CA ALA A 103 1.38 -11.22 -15.24
C ALA A 103 2.34 -10.15 -14.71
N TRP A 104 1.81 -9.03 -14.20
CA TRP A 104 2.61 -8.00 -13.55
C TRP A 104 3.28 -8.52 -12.27
N LEU A 105 2.53 -9.21 -11.41
CA LEU A 105 3.02 -9.75 -10.14
C LEU A 105 4.16 -10.75 -10.37
N GLU A 106 4.03 -11.64 -11.35
CA GLU A 106 5.08 -12.61 -11.68
C GLU A 106 6.36 -11.94 -12.19
N ALA A 107 6.22 -10.91 -13.02
CA ALA A 107 7.35 -10.16 -13.56
C ALA A 107 8.09 -9.40 -12.44
N ASP A 108 7.35 -8.69 -11.59
CA ASP A 108 7.91 -7.96 -10.46
C ASP A 108 8.50 -8.92 -9.43
N TYR A 109 7.83 -10.04 -9.11
CA TYR A 109 8.35 -11.05 -8.19
C TYR A 109 9.72 -11.56 -8.63
N LYS A 110 9.86 -12.00 -9.89
CA LYS A 110 11.15 -12.50 -10.43
C LYS A 110 12.26 -11.45 -10.33
N LYS A 111 11.92 -10.19 -10.60
CA LYS A 111 12.86 -9.08 -10.48
C LYS A 111 13.31 -8.91 -9.02
N TYR A 112 12.37 -8.78 -8.09
CA TYR A 112 12.70 -8.53 -6.68
C TYR A 112 13.33 -9.75 -5.99
N GLU A 113 13.01 -10.97 -6.42
CA GLU A 113 13.71 -12.20 -6.00
C GLU A 113 15.17 -12.19 -6.46
N ALA A 114 15.43 -11.84 -7.72
CA ALA A 114 16.80 -11.70 -8.22
C ALA A 114 17.60 -10.60 -7.50
N GLU A 115 16.93 -9.56 -7.00
CA GLU A 115 17.51 -8.52 -6.14
C GLU A 115 17.62 -8.93 -4.66
N GLY A 116 17.21 -10.15 -4.30
CA GLY A 116 17.32 -10.70 -2.95
C GLY A 116 16.33 -10.09 -1.93
N LEU A 117 15.30 -9.39 -2.39
CA LEU A 117 14.37 -8.65 -1.50
C LEU A 117 13.59 -9.58 -0.56
N PHE A 118 13.31 -10.81 -1.01
CA PHE A 118 12.61 -11.83 -0.23
C PHE A 118 13.53 -12.76 0.56
N ALA A 119 14.85 -12.65 0.43
CA ALA A 119 15.76 -13.43 1.25
C ALA A 119 15.55 -13.10 2.73
N GLU A 120 15.41 -14.12 3.56
CA GLU A 120 15.49 -13.97 5.01
C GLU A 120 16.97 -13.72 5.34
N LYS A 121 17.30 -12.55 5.92
CA LYS A 121 18.61 -12.41 6.54
C LYS A 121 18.58 -13.29 7.79
N GLU A 122 19.24 -14.43 7.73
CA GLU A 122 19.54 -15.22 8.92
C GLU A 122 20.16 -14.27 9.96
N LYS A 123 19.56 -14.22 11.14
CA LYS A 123 20.13 -13.48 12.27
C LYS A 123 21.38 -14.26 12.71
N GLU A 124 22.56 -13.71 12.48
CA GLU A 124 23.78 -14.06 13.23
C GLU A 124 23.60 -13.76 14.73
#